data_AF-A0AAV4GZD3-F1
#
_entry.id   AF-A0AAV4GZD3-F1
#
_cell.length_a   1.000
_cell.length_b   1.000
_cell.length_c   1.000
_cell.angle_alpha   90.00
_cell.angle_beta   90.00
_cell.angle_gamma   90.00
#
_symmetry.space_group_name_H-M   'P 1'
#
loop_
_entity.id
_entity.type
_entity.pdbx_description
1 polymer ?
#
loop_
_entity_poly.entity_id
_entity_poly.type
_entity_poly.pdbx_seq_one_letter_code
_entity_poly.pdbx_strand_id
1 'polypeptide(L)'
;MATVFWVTQGVILVDFMSRGETVNSVSYTDTLKRLQAKILRVRPDMDIGDVLLLHDNARPHKSIRTRESIALFGWTFLPHPSYSPDLAPSDYHFFVPMKQGLRCKHNENDEEVKSAVKTWLKEQPIQFYKAGTPL
;
A
#
# COMPACT_ATOMS: atom_id res chain seq x y z
N MET A 1 4.29 12.00 2.54
CA MET A 1 4.14 10.60 3.01
C MET A 1 3.71 9.74 1.84
N ALA A 2 4.16 8.49 1.76
CA ALA A 2 3.83 7.57 0.69
C ALA A 2 2.96 6.41 1.21
N THR A 3 1.88 6.09 0.48
CA THR A 3 1.04 4.92 0.72
C THR A 3 1.25 3.96 -0.44
N VAL A 4 1.60 2.71 -0.15
CA VAL A 4 1.87 1.69 -1.17
C VAL A 4 0.94 0.50 -0.98
N PHE A 5 0.30 0.07 -2.07
CA PHE A 5 -0.45 -1.17 -2.16
C PHE A 5 0.23 -2.09 -3.18
N TRP A 6 0.47 -3.32 -2.77
CA TRP A 6 1.20 -4.30 -3.54
C TRP A 6 0.63 -5.71 -3.31
N VAL A 7 0.92 -6.60 -4.23
CA VAL A 7 0.53 -8.01 -4.25
C VAL A 7 1.73 -8.85 -4.67
N THR A 8 1.60 -10.18 -4.72
CA THR A 8 2.69 -11.09 -5.09
C THR A 8 3.32 -10.82 -6.45
N GLN A 9 2.60 -10.19 -7.38
CA GLN A 9 3.09 -9.80 -8.71
C GLN A 9 3.74 -8.42 -8.76
N GLY A 10 3.68 -7.63 -7.69
CA GLY A 10 4.28 -6.29 -7.61
C GLY A 10 3.35 -5.22 -7.05
N VAL A 11 3.77 -3.96 -7.20
CA VAL A 11 3.02 -2.78 -6.74
C VAL A 11 1.83 -2.50 -7.67
N ILE A 12 0.65 -2.27 -7.07
CA ILE A 12 -0.55 -1.84 -7.78
C ILE A 12 -0.64 -0.31 -7.76
N LEU A 13 -0.53 0.28 -6.58
CA LEU A 13 -0.65 1.71 -6.37
C LEU A 13 0.44 2.21 -5.43
N VAL A 14 1.07 3.32 -5.83
CA VAL A 14 1.80 4.19 -4.92
C VAL A 14 1.14 5.56 -5.00
N ASP A 15 0.78 6.09 -3.84
CA ASP A 15 0.15 7.40 -3.70
C ASP A 15 0.98 8.28 -2.76
N PHE A 16 1.12 9.55 -3.11
CA PHE A 16 1.96 10.49 -2.38
C PHE A 16 1.11 11.66 -1.91
N MET A 17 0.99 11.78 -0.59
CA MET A 17 0.33 12.94 0.02
C MET A 17 1.22 14.17 -0.03
N SER A 18 0.59 15.34 -0.07
CA SER A 18 1.30 16.62 -0.02
C SER A 18 2.04 16.76 1.30
N ARG A 19 3.08 17.58 1.31
CA ARG A 19 3.87 17.83 2.52
C ARG A 19 2.98 18.42 3.62
N GLY A 20 3.09 17.87 4.83
CA GLY A 20 2.31 18.32 5.99
C GLY A 20 0.91 17.69 6.12
N GLU A 21 0.42 16.98 5.11
CA GLU A 21 -0.85 16.28 5.19
C GLU A 21 -0.72 14.94 5.95
N THR A 22 -1.81 14.53 6.60
CA THR A 22 -1.93 13.26 7.31
C THR A 22 -3.05 12.41 6.72
N VAL A 23 -2.91 11.08 6.76
CA VAL A 23 -4.02 10.20 6.35
C VAL A 23 -5.19 10.44 7.30
N ASN A 24 -6.34 10.74 6.74
CA ASN A 24 -7.62 10.71 7.44
C ASN A 24 -8.57 9.75 6.70
N SER A 25 -9.75 9.50 7.26
CA SER A 25 -10.69 8.55 6.66
C SER A 25 -11.10 8.95 5.25
N VAL A 26 -11.28 10.24 4.97
CA VAL A 26 -11.65 10.76 3.65
C VAL A 26 -10.53 10.49 2.64
N SER A 27 -9.31 10.96 2.92
CA SER A 27 -8.17 10.78 2.01
C SER A 27 -7.83 9.31 1.80
N TYR A 28 -7.98 8.48 2.84
CA TYR A 28 -7.81 7.03 2.71
C TYR A 28 -8.87 6.41 1.81
N THR A 29 -10.15 6.75 1.98
CA THR A 29 -11.22 6.21 1.12
C THR A 29 -11.06 6.60 -0.35
N ASP A 30 -10.58 7.81 -0.64
CA ASP A 30 -10.28 8.20 -2.02
C ASP A 30 -9.05 7.46 -2.57
N THR A 31 -8.08 7.15 -1.72
CA THR A 31 -6.96 6.26 -2.09
C THR A 31 -7.45 4.85 -2.42
N LEU A 32 -8.39 4.29 -1.66
CA LEU A 32 -8.98 2.98 -1.94
C LEU A 32 -9.78 2.96 -3.25
N LYS A 33 -10.52 4.03 -3.57
CA LYS A 33 -11.19 4.17 -4.89
C LYS A 33 -10.18 4.17 -6.03
N ARG A 34 -9.07 4.91 -5.89
CA ARG A 34 -7.97 4.90 -6.87
C ARG A 34 -7.35 3.51 -6.99
N LEU A 35 -7.19 2.80 -5.88
CA LEU A 35 -6.70 1.43 -5.86
C LEU A 35 -7.65 0.50 -6.63
N GLN A 36 -8.95 0.57 -6.37
CA GLN A 36 -9.96 -0.24 -7.05
C GLN A 36 -9.92 -0.03 -8.58
N ALA A 37 -9.94 1.23 -9.03
CA ALA A 37 -9.84 1.55 -10.45
C ALA A 37 -8.54 1.02 -11.08
N LYS A 38 -7.45 1.01 -10.30
CA LYS A 38 -6.15 0.54 -10.78
C LYS A 38 -6.06 -0.98 -10.82
N ILE A 39 -6.64 -1.70 -9.85
CA ILE A 39 -6.78 -3.16 -9.87
C ILE A 39 -7.48 -3.58 -11.16
N LEU A 40 -8.64 -3.01 -11.45
CA LEU A 40 -9.41 -3.34 -12.67
C LEU A 40 -8.61 -3.12 -13.96
N ARG A 41 -7.72 -2.13 -13.99
CA ARG A 41 -6.91 -1.81 -15.17
C ARG A 41 -5.68 -2.70 -15.30
N VAL A 42 -4.97 -2.95 -14.20
CA VAL A 42 -3.64 -3.59 -14.24
C VAL A 42 -3.69 -5.08 -13.93
N ARG A 43 -4.80 -5.55 -13.35
CA ARG A 43 -5.04 -6.93 -12.91
C ARG A 43 -6.45 -7.39 -13.29
N PRO A 44 -6.76 -7.47 -14.61
CA PRO A 44 -8.05 -8.02 -15.05
C PRO A 44 -8.21 -9.51 -14.72
N ASP A 45 -7.12 -10.19 -14.36
CA ASP A 45 -7.10 -11.56 -13.85
C ASP A 45 -7.61 -11.69 -12.41
N MET A 46 -7.64 -10.59 -11.66
CA MET A 46 -8.08 -10.57 -10.27
C MET A 46 -9.58 -10.32 -10.21
N ASP A 47 -10.35 -11.24 -9.62
CA ASP A 47 -11.73 -10.94 -9.27
C ASP A 47 -11.72 -9.88 -8.17
N ILE A 48 -12.38 -8.74 -8.45
CA ILE A 48 -12.41 -7.64 -7.51
C ILE A 48 -13.21 -7.96 -6.26
N GLY A 49 -14.16 -8.91 -6.34
CA GLY A 49 -14.90 -9.41 -5.18
C GLY A 49 -14.07 -10.28 -4.24
N ASP A 50 -12.96 -10.85 -4.72
CA ASP A 50 -12.10 -11.75 -3.95
C ASP A 50 -10.86 -11.06 -3.39
N VAL A 51 -10.81 -9.72 -3.42
CA VAL A 51 -9.69 -8.97 -2.85
C VAL A 51 -9.67 -9.12 -1.33
N LEU A 52 -8.61 -9.76 -0.83
CA LEU A 52 -8.26 -9.76 0.58
C LEU A 52 -7.38 -8.56 0.89
N LEU A 53 -7.92 -7.58 1.62
CA LEU A 53 -7.20 -6.38 2.01
C LEU A 53 -6.59 -6.53 3.41
N LEU A 54 -5.26 -6.52 3.49
CA LEU A 54 -4.51 -6.43 4.74
C LEU A 54 -3.96 -5.01 4.93
N HIS A 55 -4.33 -4.37 6.04
CA HIS A 55 -3.78 -3.09 6.46
C HIS A 55 -3.80 -2.99 7.99
N ASP A 56 -3.01 -2.06 8.54
CA ASP A 56 -2.90 -1.89 9.98
C ASP A 56 -4.16 -1.28 10.61
N ASN A 57 -4.21 -1.33 11.94
CA ASN A 57 -5.33 -0.86 12.75
C ASN A 57 -5.32 0.66 13.02
N ALA A 58 -4.71 1.46 12.14
CA ALA A 58 -4.70 2.92 12.28
C ALA A 58 -6.12 3.50 12.35
N ARG A 59 -6.28 4.66 13.02
CA ARG A 59 -7.61 5.28 13.20
C ARG A 59 -8.38 5.52 11.89
N PRO A 60 -7.75 6.07 10.83
CA PRO A 60 -8.44 6.25 9.54
C PRO A 60 -8.95 4.93 8.96
N HIS A 61 -8.14 3.89 9.09
CA HIS A 61 -8.36 2.55 8.54
C HIS A 61 -9.54 1.82 9.18
N LYS A 62 -9.77 2.05 10.48
CA LYS A 62 -10.91 1.46 11.22
C LYS A 62 -12.17 2.31 11.21
N SER A 63 -12.16 3.46 10.52
CA SER A 63 -13.32 4.35 10.49
C SER A 63 -14.51 3.68 9.82
N ILE A 64 -15.73 4.05 10.24
CA ILE A 64 -16.99 3.53 9.66
C ILE A 64 -16.98 3.73 8.14
N ARG A 65 -16.64 4.95 7.70
CA ARG A 65 -16.53 5.31 6.28
C ARG A 65 -15.60 4.39 5.49
N THR A 66 -14.44 4.05 6.06
CA THR A 66 -13.48 3.15 5.40
C THR A 66 -14.04 1.73 5.30
N ARG A 67 -14.65 1.21 6.37
CA ARG A 67 -15.26 -0.13 6.37
C ARG A 67 -16.42 -0.22 5.38
N GLU A 68 -17.26 0.81 5.32
CA GLU A 68 -18.34 0.91 4.33
C GLU A 68 -17.79 0.96 2.89
N SER A 69 -16.72 1.70 2.64
CA SER A 69 -16.09 1.76 1.31
C SER A 69 -15.53 0.41 0.89
N ILE A 70 -14.81 -0.28 1.79
CA ILE A 70 -14.28 -1.64 1.54
C ILE A 70 -15.42 -2.61 1.21
N ALA A 71 -16.52 -2.58 1.97
CA ALA A 71 -17.68 -3.42 1.73
C ALA A 71 -18.37 -3.12 0.39
N LEU A 72 -18.48 -1.82 0.01
CA LEU A 72 -19.04 -1.42 -1.29
C LEU A 72 -18.20 -1.89 -2.47
N PHE A 73 -16.90 -2.07 -2.28
CA PHE A 73 -16.02 -2.63 -3.31
C PHE A 73 -16.08 -4.16 -3.39
N GLY A 74 -16.79 -4.81 -2.47
CA GLY A 74 -16.84 -6.27 -2.33
C GLY A 74 -15.61 -6.87 -1.68
N TRP A 75 -14.72 -6.07 -1.09
CA TRP A 75 -13.44 -6.55 -0.56
C TRP A 75 -13.60 -7.15 0.83
N THR A 76 -12.82 -8.20 1.12
CA THR A 76 -12.74 -8.78 2.45
C THR A 76 -11.56 -8.18 3.21
N PHE A 77 -11.85 -7.57 4.37
CA PHE A 77 -10.81 -7.08 5.28
C PHE A 77 -10.24 -8.24 6.11
N LEU A 78 -8.91 -8.39 6.11
CA LEU A 78 -8.22 -9.35 6.96
C LEU A 78 -7.99 -8.75 8.36
N PRO A 79 -8.44 -9.41 9.44
CA PRO A 79 -8.22 -8.91 10.79
C PRO A 79 -6.73 -8.86 11.09
N HIS A 80 -6.25 -7.69 11.50
CA HIS A 80 -4.88 -7.50 11.95
C HIS A 80 -4.89 -7.23 13.47
N PRO A 81 -4.03 -7.86 14.28
CA PRO A 81 -3.90 -7.53 15.70
C PRO A 81 -3.27 -6.14 15.91
N SER A 82 -3.48 -5.56 17.10
CA SER A 82 -2.86 -4.27 17.43
C SER A 82 -1.37 -4.45 17.72
N TYR A 83 -0.53 -3.51 17.27
CA TYR A 83 0.91 -3.48 17.52
C TYR A 83 1.68 -4.71 17.00
N SER A 84 1.27 -5.26 15.86
CA SER A 84 1.90 -6.45 15.27
C SER A 84 2.54 -6.18 13.90
N PRO A 85 3.57 -5.31 13.83
CA PRO A 85 4.29 -5.06 12.58
C PRO A 85 4.97 -6.31 12.02
N ASP A 86 5.28 -7.30 12.86
CA ASP A 86 5.78 -8.62 12.49
C ASP A 86 4.78 -9.45 11.68
N LEU A 87 3.48 -9.12 11.77
CA LEU A 87 2.41 -9.75 11.00
C LEU A 87 1.99 -8.93 9.78
N ALA A 88 2.60 -7.76 9.56
CA ALA A 88 2.32 -6.89 8.43
C ALA A 88 3.44 -7.00 7.37
N PRO A 89 3.18 -7.64 6.21
CA PRO A 89 4.14 -7.75 5.10
C PRO A 89 4.85 -6.44 4.74
N SER A 90 4.10 -5.33 4.78
CA SER A 90 4.65 -4.02 4.49
C SER A 90 5.74 -3.61 5.49
N ASP A 91 5.58 -3.93 6.77
CA ASP A 91 6.50 -3.51 7.82
C ASP A 91 7.72 -4.42 7.93
N TYR A 92 7.53 -5.76 8.01
CA TYR A 92 8.64 -6.68 8.23
C TYR A 92 9.47 -6.95 6.97
N HIS A 93 8.87 -6.89 5.78
CA HIS A 93 9.52 -7.28 4.52
C HIS A 93 9.76 -6.11 3.57
N PHE A 94 8.76 -5.25 3.38
CA PHE A 94 8.81 -4.26 2.29
C PHE A 94 9.55 -2.97 2.66
N PHE A 95 9.22 -2.36 3.80
CA PHE A 95 9.74 -1.03 4.15
C PHE A 95 11.20 -1.03 4.59
N VAL A 96 11.71 -2.13 5.16
CA VAL A 96 13.11 -2.20 5.61
C VAL A 96 14.08 -2.13 4.42
N PRO A 97 13.98 -2.98 3.38
CA PRO A 97 14.82 -2.90 2.18
C PRO A 97 14.63 -1.57 1.43
N MET A 98 13.41 -1.04 1.37
CA MET A 98 13.15 0.27 0.73
C MET A 98 13.94 1.38 1.41
N LYS A 99 13.88 1.45 2.75
CA LYS A 99 14.66 2.45 3.51
C LYS A 99 16.15 2.29 3.29
N GLN A 100 16.66 1.06 3.22
CA GLN A 100 18.07 0.79 2.94
C GLN A 100 18.47 1.25 1.53
N GLY A 101 17.66 0.95 0.51
CA GLY A 101 17.91 1.37 -0.88
C GLY A 101 17.83 2.89 -1.10
N LEU A 102 17.12 3.60 -0.21
CA LEU A 102 17.01 5.06 -0.23
C LEU A 102 18.03 5.76 0.69
N ARG A 103 18.69 5.05 1.61
CA ARG A 103 19.52 5.61 2.69
C ARG A 103 20.68 6.49 2.20
N CYS A 104 21.21 6.23 1.01
CA CYS A 104 22.35 6.97 0.46
C CYS A 104 21.96 7.96 -0.66
N LYS A 105 20.67 8.22 -0.87
CA LYS A 105 20.20 9.18 -1.87
C LYS A 105 19.90 10.51 -1.18
N HIS A 106 20.75 11.51 -1.39
CA HIS A 106 20.39 12.89 -1.06
C HIS A 106 19.34 13.34 -2.08
N ASN A 107 18.16 13.74 -1.60
CA ASN A 107 17.09 14.26 -2.44
C ASN A 107 16.85 15.71 -2.00
N GLU A 108 16.91 16.64 -2.94
CA GLU A 108 16.79 18.08 -2.68
C GLU A 108 15.34 18.51 -2.52
N ASN A 109 14.40 17.79 -3.13
CA ASN A 109 12.98 18.12 -3.15
C ASN A 109 12.06 16.89 -3.11
N ASP A 110 10.77 17.14 -2.92
CA ASP A 110 9.76 16.08 -2.80
C ASP A 110 9.59 15.26 -4.10
N GLU A 111 9.84 15.84 -5.27
CA GLU A 111 9.73 15.13 -6.55
C GLU A 111 10.87 14.13 -6.76
N GLU A 112 12.08 14.47 -6.34
CA GLU A 112 13.21 13.55 -6.33
C GLU A 112 12.95 12.36 -5.40
N VAL A 113 12.40 12.60 -4.21
CA VAL A 113 12.00 11.51 -3.29
C VAL A 113 10.94 10.63 -3.95
N LYS A 114 9.88 11.22 -4.54
CA LYS A 114 8.84 10.47 -5.24
C LYS A 114 9.42 9.64 -6.39
N SER A 115 10.35 10.20 -7.15
CA SER A 115 11.04 9.53 -8.25
C SER A 115 11.89 8.38 -7.75
N ALA A 116 12.72 8.60 -6.71
CA ALA A 116 13.57 7.59 -6.12
C ALA A 116 12.77 6.40 -5.58
N VAL A 117 11.63 6.67 -4.91
CA VAL A 117 10.69 5.64 -4.46
C VAL A 117 10.14 4.87 -5.67
N LYS A 118 9.59 5.57 -6.68
CA LYS A 118 9.04 4.91 -7.88
C LYS A 118 10.07 4.05 -8.62
N THR A 119 11.32 4.52 -8.72
CA THR A 119 12.42 3.78 -9.34
C THR A 119 12.75 2.54 -8.53
N TRP A 120 12.93 2.67 -7.22
CA TRP A 120 13.21 1.52 -6.35
C TRP A 120 12.13 0.44 -6.46
N LEU A 121 10.85 0.84 -6.51
CA LEU A 121 9.72 -0.10 -6.65
C LEU A 121 9.75 -0.88 -7.98
N LYS A 122 10.18 -0.23 -9.07
CA LYS A 122 10.30 -0.86 -10.39
C LYS A 122 11.48 -1.82 -10.50
N GLU A 123 12.52 -1.59 -9.71
CA GLU A 123 13.72 -2.43 -9.69
C GLU A 123 13.52 -3.73 -8.90
N GLN A 124 12.48 -3.82 -8.06
CA GLN A 124 12.23 -5.03 -7.27
C GLN A 124 11.69 -6.17 -8.14
N PRO A 125 12.30 -7.36 -8.09
CA PRO A 125 11.83 -8.52 -8.86
C PRO A 125 10.52 -9.07 -8.27
N ILE A 126 9.73 -9.81 -9.05
CA ILE A 126 8.49 -10.45 -8.59
C ILE A 126 8.74 -11.35 -7.36
N GLN A 127 9.90 -12.00 -7.30
CA GLN A 127 10.34 -12.85 -6.20
C GLN A 127 10.40 -12.09 -4.87
N PHE A 128 10.74 -10.80 -4.90
CA PHE A 128 10.70 -9.94 -3.71
C PHE A 128 9.28 -9.88 -3.15
N TYR A 129 8.28 -9.58 -3.98
CA TYR A 129 6.90 -9.48 -3.54
C TYR A 129 6.29 -10.83 -3.14
N LYS A 130 6.63 -11.90 -3.85
CA LYS A 130 6.22 -13.26 -3.47
C LYS A 130 6.72 -13.67 -2.10
N ALA A 131 7.99 -13.39 -1.79
CA ALA A 131 8.59 -13.75 -0.50
C ALA A 131 7.96 -13.02 0.69
N GLY A 132 7.41 -11.82 0.47
CA GLY A 132 6.76 -11.04 1.52
C GLY A 132 5.29 -11.36 1.74
N THR A 133 4.65 -12.17 0.89
CA THR A 133 3.22 -12.48 1.04
C THR A 133 3.08 -13.81 1.77
N PRO A 134 2.53 -13.84 3.00
CA PRO A 134 2.24 -15.11 3.67
C PRO A 134 1.18 -15.86 2.86
N LEU A 135 1.49 -17.11 2.51
CA LEU A 135 0.59 -18.04 1.82
C LEU A 135 -0.50 -18.55 2.79
#